data_AF-R6Y762-F1
#
_entry.id   AF-R6Y762-F1
#
_cell.length_a   1.000
_cell.length_b   1.000
_cell.length_c   1.000
_cell.angle_alpha   90.00
_cell.angle_beta   90.00
_cell.angle_gamma   90.00
#
_symmetry.space_group_name_H-M   'P 1'
#
loop_
_entity.id
_entity.type
_entity.pdbx_description
1 polymer ?
#
loop_
_entity_poly.entity_id
_entity_poly.type
_entity_poly.pdbx_seq_one_letter_code
_entity_poly.pdbx_strand_id
1 'polypeptide(L)'
;MKKLAVRNLRLCTKDCLCLYVCPVGATDTENSVIDVTKCIGCGVCAGACPSGAISMVPVEYPPQQKKELSVLAQAQALTGNKAREEQMARQLAQVVQAPGLYRLLKAVERSARLVQEDLHRESGYMLPQSKNAHDLLKQLLENPPTPEFPREAAQALLEKLPQNEA
;
A
#
# COMPACT_ATOMS: atom_id res chain seq x y z
N MET A 1 19.93 -11.81 -2.89
CA MET A 1 19.08 -10.61 -3.05
C MET A 1 19.55 -9.55 -2.07
N LYS A 2 19.92 -8.35 -2.55
CA LYS A 2 20.33 -7.23 -1.68
C LYS A 2 19.13 -6.82 -0.81
N LYS A 3 19.35 -6.66 0.50
CA LYS A 3 18.33 -6.23 1.46
C LYS A 3 18.79 -5.01 2.24
N LEU A 4 17.84 -4.22 2.72
CA LEU A 4 18.05 -3.08 3.60
C LEU A 4 17.16 -3.20 4.83
N ALA A 5 17.58 -2.60 5.94
CA ALA A 5 16.76 -2.52 7.13
C ALA A 5 15.80 -1.33 7.03
N VAL A 6 14.53 -1.53 7.37
CA VAL A 6 13.51 -0.47 7.45
C VAL A 6 12.84 -0.53 8.81
N ARG A 7 12.63 0.64 9.43
CA ARG A 7 12.00 0.78 10.75
C ARG A 7 10.54 1.21 10.61
N ASN A 8 9.62 0.44 11.19
CA ASN A 8 8.22 0.81 11.34
C ASN A 8 8.04 1.60 12.64
N LEU A 9 7.88 2.93 12.51
CA LEU A 9 7.75 3.83 13.66
C LEU A 9 6.52 3.54 14.53
N ARG A 10 5.46 2.94 13.97
CA ARG A 10 4.27 2.56 14.75
C ARG A 10 4.52 1.40 15.72
N LEU A 11 5.54 0.59 15.47
CA LEU A 11 5.94 -0.53 16.33
C LEU A 11 7.12 -0.17 17.23
N CYS A 12 7.81 0.94 16.97
CA CYS A 12 9.02 1.31 17.69
C CYS A 12 8.71 1.77 19.13
N THR A 13 9.19 1.00 20.11
CA THR A 13 9.07 1.26 21.55
C THR A 13 10.21 2.10 22.15
N LYS A 14 11.20 2.50 21.33
CA LYS A 14 12.37 3.30 21.73
C LYS A 14 13.30 2.66 22.77
N ASP A 15 13.43 1.33 22.77
CA ASP A 15 14.50 0.64 23.53
C ASP A 15 15.91 0.92 22.96
N CYS A 16 15.98 1.36 21.71
CA CYS A 16 17.20 1.85 21.04
C CYS A 16 18.36 0.85 20.94
N LEU A 17 18.15 -0.45 21.21
CA LEU A 17 19.21 -1.47 21.10
C LEU A 17 19.81 -1.54 19.68
N CYS A 18 18.99 -1.29 18.66
CA CYS A 18 19.42 -1.21 17.27
C CYS A 18 20.57 -0.21 17.02
N LEU A 19 20.67 0.87 17.80
CA LEU A 19 21.72 1.88 17.70
C LEU A 19 23.09 1.29 18.07
N TYR A 20 23.13 0.49 19.13
CA TYR A 20 24.36 -0.09 19.66
C TYR A 20 24.86 -1.29 18.85
N VAL A 21 23.97 -2.04 18.21
CA VAL A 21 24.34 -3.26 17.47
C VAL A 21 24.64 -3.01 15.98
N CYS A 22 24.39 -1.80 15.46
CA CYS A 22 24.63 -1.50 14.06
C CYS A 22 26.12 -1.22 13.81
N PRO A 23 26.86 -2.08 13.08
CA PRO A 23 28.31 -1.92 12.91
C PRO A 23 28.71 -0.72 12.04
N VAL A 24 27.75 -0.15 11.31
CA VAL A 24 27.96 0.94 10.34
C VAL A 24 27.18 2.21 10.72
N GLY A 25 26.56 2.23 11.91
CA GLY A 25 25.79 3.38 12.38
C GLY A 25 24.58 3.76 11.51
N ALA A 26 24.07 2.85 10.66
CA ALA A 26 22.94 3.14 9.77
C ALA A 26 21.62 3.39 10.52
N THR A 27 21.49 2.91 11.75
CA THR A 27 20.29 3.07 12.57
C THR A 27 20.31 4.34 13.42
N ASP A 28 21.47 5.00 13.50
CA ASP A 28 21.74 6.17 14.35
C ASP A 28 21.39 7.45 13.60
N THR A 29 20.12 7.83 13.73
CA THR A 29 19.48 8.93 12.99
C THR A 29 18.47 9.63 13.88
N GLU A 30 18.45 10.96 13.86
CA GLU A 30 17.54 11.79 14.68
C GLU A 30 16.05 11.62 14.29
N ASN A 31 15.77 11.31 13.02
CA ASN A 31 14.41 11.14 12.51
C ASN A 31 13.89 9.69 12.59
N SER A 32 14.65 8.78 13.21
CA SER A 32 14.34 7.36 13.30
C SER A 32 14.22 6.61 11.96
N VAL A 33 14.67 7.19 10.85
CA VAL A 33 14.70 6.55 9.52
C VAL A 33 16.10 5.97 9.29
N ILE A 34 16.19 4.66 9.08
CA ILE A 34 17.48 4.00 8.82
C ILE A 34 18.13 4.57 7.56
N ASP A 35 19.40 4.96 7.68
CA ASP A 35 20.21 5.46 6.58
C ASP A 35 20.56 4.31 5.62
N VAL A 36 19.85 4.28 4.50
CA VAL A 36 20.02 3.27 3.44
C VAL A 36 21.37 3.36 2.73
N THR A 37 22.07 4.50 2.80
CA THR A 37 23.39 4.68 2.18
C THR A 37 24.50 3.99 2.98
N LYS A 38 24.32 3.91 4.31
CA LYS A 38 25.22 3.19 5.22
C LYS A 38 24.83 1.73 5.41
N CYS A 39 23.55 1.39 5.27
CA CYS A 39 23.05 0.05 5.57
C CYS A 39 23.66 -1.02 4.65
N ILE A 40 24.43 -1.94 5.23
CA ILE A 40 25.05 -3.08 4.53
C ILE A 40 24.15 -4.32 4.46
N GLY A 41 22.92 -4.25 4.96
CA GLY A 41 21.95 -5.36 4.87
C GLY A 41 22.21 -6.54 5.82
N CYS A 42 23.03 -6.37 6.86
CA CYS A 42 23.44 -7.46 7.76
C CYS A 42 22.34 -7.99 8.69
N GLY A 43 21.30 -7.20 8.98
CA GLY A 43 20.13 -7.63 9.75
C GLY A 43 20.30 -7.71 11.27
N VAL A 44 21.47 -7.38 11.82
CA VAL A 44 21.73 -7.43 13.28
C VAL A 44 20.76 -6.52 14.05
N CYS A 45 20.48 -5.33 13.53
CA CYS A 45 19.50 -4.41 14.13
C CYS A 45 18.07 -4.95 14.13
N ALA A 46 17.69 -5.75 13.13
CA ALA A 46 16.39 -6.41 13.08
C ALA A 46 16.29 -7.50 14.15
N GLY A 47 17.33 -8.32 14.29
CA GLY A 47 17.38 -9.38 15.31
C GLY A 47 17.45 -8.84 16.75
N ALA A 48 18.05 -7.67 16.95
CA ALA A 48 18.15 -7.04 18.27
C ALA A 48 16.91 -6.24 18.67
N CYS A 49 15.97 -5.94 17.77
CA CYS A 49 14.84 -5.07 18.08
C CYS A 49 13.77 -5.82 18.89
N PRO A 50 13.57 -5.51 20.18
CA PRO A 50 12.66 -6.28 21.04
C PRO A 50 11.18 -6.14 20.63
N SER A 51 10.81 -4.99 20.07
CA SER A 51 9.46 -4.74 19.54
C SER A 51 9.24 -5.26 18.11
N GLY A 52 10.25 -5.84 17.47
CA GLY A 52 10.15 -6.30 16.08
C GLY A 52 9.89 -5.15 15.09
N ALA A 53 10.23 -3.91 15.45
CA ALA A 53 9.95 -2.73 14.65
C ALA A 53 10.83 -2.61 13.39
N ILE A 54 11.88 -3.41 13.24
CA ILE A 54 12.80 -3.36 12.12
C ILE A 54 12.65 -4.62 11.26
N SER A 55 12.47 -4.45 9.95
CA SER A 55 12.36 -5.54 8.97
C SER A 55 13.43 -5.43 7.90
N MET A 56 13.88 -6.58 7.40
CA MET A 56 14.82 -6.66 6.27
C MET A 56 14.05 -6.81 4.96
N VAL A 57 14.05 -5.77 4.13
CA VAL A 57 13.30 -5.72 2.87
C VAL A 57 14.24 -5.81 1.66
N PRO A 58 13.82 -6.42 0.54
CA PRO A 58 14.54 -6.31 -0.73
C PRO A 58 14.78 -4.85 -1.14
N VAL A 59 15.90 -4.61 -1.82
CA VAL A 59 16.08 -3.38 -2.62
C VAL A 59 15.27 -3.47 -3.91
N GLU A 60 15.34 -4.63 -4.56
CA GLU A 60 14.64 -4.92 -5.80
C GLU A 60 13.51 -5.90 -5.50
N TYR A 61 12.28 -5.50 -5.81
CA TYR A 61 11.12 -6.36 -5.70
C TYR A 61 10.99 -7.23 -6.96
N PRO A 62 10.57 -8.49 -6.84
CA PRO A 62 10.30 -9.30 -8.01
C PRO A 62 9.16 -8.70 -8.84
N PRO A 63 9.13 -8.97 -10.16
CA PRO A 63 8.00 -8.57 -11.00
C PRO A 63 6.72 -9.21 -10.48
N GLN A 64 5.59 -8.51 -10.67
CA GLN A 64 4.30 -9.04 -10.26
C GLN A 64 3.96 -10.32 -11.02
N GLN A 65 3.44 -11.31 -10.29
CA GLN A 65 2.97 -12.55 -10.89
C GLN A 65 1.78 -12.27 -11.82
N LYS A 66 1.86 -12.79 -13.05
CA LYS A 66 0.77 -12.66 -14.03
C LYS A 66 -0.44 -13.44 -13.55
N LYS A 67 -1.63 -12.90 -13.83
CA LYS A 67 -2.91 -13.57 -13.60
C LYS A 67 -3.62 -13.79 -14.93
N GLU A 68 -4.32 -14.91 -15.02
CA GLU A 68 -5.13 -15.24 -16.20
C GLU A 68 -6.19 -14.16 -16.46
N LEU A 69 -6.39 -13.83 -17.73
CA LEU A 69 -7.35 -12.79 -18.14
C LEU A 69 -8.78 -13.11 -17.67
N SER A 70 -9.15 -14.38 -17.63
CA SER A 70 -10.45 -14.83 -17.13
C SER A 70 -10.64 -14.51 -15.64
N VAL A 71 -9.60 -14.68 -14.83
CA VAL A 71 -9.60 -14.35 -13.40
C VAL A 71 -9.67 -12.84 -13.20
N LEU A 72 -8.88 -12.08 -13.96
CA LEU A 72 -8.89 -10.62 -13.92
C LEU A 72 -10.26 -10.05 -14.28
N ALA A 73 -10.90 -10.56 -15.33
CA ALA A 73 -12.23 -10.12 -15.74
C ALA A 73 -13.29 -10.32 -14.64
N GLN A 74 -13.27 -11.49 -13.97
CA GLN A 74 -14.19 -11.78 -12.86
C GLN A 74 -13.91 -10.88 -11.65
N ALA A 75 -12.62 -10.67 -11.30
CA ALA A 75 -12.24 -9.80 -10.19
C ALA A 75 -12.66 -8.34 -10.45
N GLN A 76 -12.45 -7.83 -11.67
CA GLN A 76 -12.89 -6.49 -12.08
C GLN A 76 -14.41 -6.33 -12.06
N ALA A 77 -15.16 -7.34 -12.52
CA ALA A 77 -16.62 -7.33 -12.43
C ALA A 77 -17.09 -7.27 -10.95
N LEU A 78 -16.47 -8.06 -10.08
CA LEU A 78 -16.79 -8.06 -8.64
C LEU A 78 -16.41 -6.74 -7.96
N THR A 79 -15.28 -6.14 -8.32
CA THR A 79 -14.91 -4.79 -7.90
C THR A 79 -16.03 -3.78 -8.20
N GLY A 80 -16.57 -3.80 -9.42
CA GLY A 80 -17.69 -2.93 -9.80
C GLY A 80 -18.99 -3.22 -9.04
N ASN A 81 -19.24 -4.48 -8.66
CA ASN A 81 -20.36 -4.83 -7.77
C ASN A 81 -20.14 -4.25 -6.36
N LYS A 82 -18.93 -4.36 -5.82
CA LYS A 82 -18.58 -3.89 -4.47
C LYS A 82 -18.62 -2.37 -4.36
N ALA A 83 -18.18 -1.65 -5.40
CA ALA A 83 -18.32 -0.20 -5.46
C ALA A 83 -19.80 0.24 -5.39
N ARG A 84 -20.69 -0.47 -6.11
CA ARG A 84 -22.14 -0.22 -6.06
C ARG A 84 -22.72 -0.53 -4.68
N GLU A 85 -22.34 -1.65 -4.08
CA GLU A 85 -22.78 -2.03 -2.72
C GLU A 85 -22.35 -0.98 -1.68
N GLU A 86 -21.10 -0.49 -1.76
CA GLU A 86 -20.61 0.60 -0.91
C GLU A 86 -21.46 1.87 -1.08
N GLN A 87 -21.69 2.29 -2.34
CA GLN A 87 -22.47 3.49 -2.64
C GLN A 87 -23.91 3.38 -2.12
N MET A 88 -24.57 2.24 -2.34
CA MET A 88 -25.92 1.98 -1.84
C MET A 88 -25.96 2.03 -0.31
N ALA A 89 -25.03 1.35 0.37
CA ALA A 89 -24.96 1.35 1.82
C ALA A 89 -24.76 2.77 2.39
N ARG A 90 -23.89 3.56 1.75
CA ARG A 90 -23.65 4.98 2.10
C ARG A 90 -24.92 5.83 1.94
N GLN A 91 -25.62 5.71 0.81
CA GLN A 91 -26.85 6.47 0.55
C GLN A 91 -27.96 6.09 1.54
N LEU A 92 -28.15 4.80 1.80
CA LEU A 92 -29.12 4.32 2.79
C LEU A 92 -28.77 4.83 4.20
N ALA A 93 -27.48 4.81 4.57
CA ALA A 93 -27.04 5.29 5.88
C ALA A 93 -27.38 6.76 6.12
N GLN A 94 -27.49 7.58 5.07
CA GLN A 94 -27.85 9.00 5.17
C GLN A 94 -29.33 9.24 5.47
N VAL A 95 -30.21 8.29 5.15
CA VAL A 95 -31.67 8.48 5.26
C VAL A 95 -32.32 7.65 6.37
N VAL A 96 -31.65 6.62 6.89
CA VAL A 96 -32.19 5.79 7.98
C VAL A 96 -32.15 6.52 9.32
N GLN A 97 -33.24 6.40 10.09
CA GLN A 97 -33.34 7.01 11.42
C GLN A 97 -32.99 6.02 12.55
N ALA A 98 -33.16 4.71 12.31
CA ALA A 98 -32.91 3.69 13.31
C ALA A 98 -31.40 3.55 13.59
N PRO A 99 -30.92 3.79 14.84
CA PRO A 99 -29.49 3.79 15.14
C PRO A 99 -28.79 2.44 14.90
N GLY A 100 -29.50 1.33 15.12
CA GLY A 100 -29.01 -0.01 14.81
C GLY A 100 -28.75 -0.20 13.32
N LEU A 101 -29.71 0.23 12.49
CA LEU A 101 -29.62 0.12 11.03
C LEU A 101 -28.53 1.04 10.46
N TYR A 102 -28.39 2.26 10.99
CA TYR A 102 -27.28 3.16 10.62
C TYR A 102 -25.91 2.49 10.83
N ARG A 103 -25.68 1.91 12.02
CA ARG A 103 -24.41 1.22 12.33
C ARG A 103 -24.16 0.03 11.41
N LEU A 104 -25.20 -0.74 11.12
CA LEU A 104 -25.11 -1.86 10.18
C LEU A 104 -24.72 -1.38 8.79
N LEU A 105 -25.37 -0.34 8.26
CA LEU A 105 -25.06 0.19 6.93
C LEU A 105 -23.65 0.77 6.85
N LYS A 106 -23.17 1.47 7.89
CA LYS A 106 -21.77 1.91 7.97
C LYS A 106 -20.78 0.74 7.98
N ALA A 107 -21.14 -0.38 8.63
CA ALA A 107 -20.33 -1.59 8.60
C ALA A 107 -20.30 -2.24 7.21
N VAL A 108 -21.46 -2.31 6.52
CA VAL A 108 -21.56 -2.81 5.14
C VAL A 108 -20.76 -1.94 4.18
N GLU A 109 -20.87 -0.61 4.27
CA GLU A 109 -20.07 0.34 3.48
C GLU A 109 -18.57 0.06 3.65
N ARG A 110 -18.09 -0.05 4.89
CA ARG A 110 -16.67 -0.34 5.15
C ARG A 110 -16.27 -1.72 4.65
N SER A 111 -17.11 -2.73 4.82
CA SER A 111 -16.85 -4.10 4.36
C SER A 111 -16.74 -4.16 2.84
N ALA A 112 -17.70 -3.58 2.11
CA ALA A 112 -17.70 -3.55 0.65
C ALA A 112 -16.45 -2.85 0.10
N ARG A 113 -16.06 -1.73 0.71
CA ARG A 113 -14.83 -1.01 0.38
C ARG A 113 -13.57 -1.86 0.55
N LEU A 114 -13.42 -2.53 1.69
CA LEU A 114 -12.24 -3.36 1.97
C LEU A 114 -12.13 -4.51 0.96
N VAL A 115 -13.24 -5.18 0.66
CA VAL A 115 -13.26 -6.23 -0.36
C VAL A 115 -12.90 -5.67 -1.73
N GLN A 116 -13.40 -4.48 -2.09
CA GLN A 116 -13.02 -3.83 -3.34
C GLN A 116 -11.51 -3.52 -3.41
N GLU A 117 -10.94 -2.95 -2.34
CA GLU A 117 -9.51 -2.64 -2.23
C GLU A 117 -8.65 -3.91 -2.37
N ASP A 118 -9.06 -5.02 -1.73
CA ASP A 118 -8.38 -6.31 -1.85
C ASP A 118 -8.51 -6.90 -3.25
N LEU A 119 -9.67 -6.80 -3.91
CA LEU A 119 -9.83 -7.25 -5.30
C LEU A 119 -8.93 -6.46 -6.25
N HIS A 120 -8.80 -5.15 -6.08
CA HIS A 120 -7.85 -4.36 -6.87
C HIS A 120 -6.41 -4.78 -6.62
N ARG A 121 -6.02 -4.94 -5.36
CA ARG A 121 -4.69 -5.42 -4.98
C ARG A 121 -4.38 -6.74 -5.67
N GLU A 122 -5.31 -7.69 -5.57
CA GLU A 122 -5.20 -8.99 -6.20
C GLU A 122 -5.27 -8.92 -7.73
N SER A 123 -5.96 -7.95 -8.33
CA SER A 123 -6.06 -7.83 -9.79
C SER A 123 -4.83 -7.23 -10.47
N GLY A 124 -3.74 -6.99 -9.74
CA GLY A 124 -2.53 -6.43 -10.34
C GLY A 124 -2.09 -5.09 -9.78
N TYR A 125 -2.78 -4.51 -8.80
CA TYR A 125 -2.47 -3.16 -8.31
C TYR A 125 -1.82 -3.14 -6.91
N MET A 126 -1.14 -4.22 -6.52
CA MET A 126 -0.53 -4.38 -5.20
C MET A 126 0.75 -3.55 -5.01
N LEU A 127 1.57 -3.41 -6.05
CA LEU A 127 2.88 -2.76 -5.97
C LEU A 127 2.82 -1.39 -6.66
N PRO A 128 3.09 -0.28 -5.94
CA PRO A 128 3.07 1.06 -6.54
C PRO A 128 4.03 1.23 -7.73
N GLN A 129 5.17 0.54 -7.71
CA GLN A 129 6.21 0.56 -8.75
C GLN A 129 6.00 -0.47 -9.88
N SER A 130 4.87 -1.20 -9.89
CA SER A 130 4.58 -2.16 -10.96
C SER A 130 4.17 -1.47 -12.25
N LYS A 131 4.35 -2.16 -13.39
CA LYS A 131 3.86 -1.67 -14.68
C LYS A 131 2.34 -1.45 -14.66
N ASN A 132 1.58 -2.32 -14.00
CA ASN A 132 0.13 -2.21 -13.89
C ASN A 132 -0.32 -0.89 -13.23
N ALA A 133 0.31 -0.51 -12.11
CA ALA A 133 0.01 0.75 -11.43
C ALA A 133 0.35 1.96 -12.31
N HIS A 134 1.48 1.92 -13.01
CA HIS A 134 1.89 2.97 -13.95
C HIS A 134 0.94 3.11 -15.13
N ASP A 135 0.56 2.00 -15.77
CA ASP A 135 -0.35 2.00 -16.90
C ASP A 135 -1.73 2.55 -16.50
N LEU A 136 -2.23 2.19 -15.31
CA LEU A 136 -3.46 2.75 -14.77
C LEU A 136 -3.35 4.27 -14.56
N LEU A 137 -2.27 4.76 -13.96
CA LEU A 137 -2.08 6.21 -13.75
C LEU A 137 -2.02 6.98 -15.08
N LYS A 138 -1.31 6.43 -16.09
CA LYS A 138 -1.27 7.01 -17.43
C LYS A 138 -2.66 7.01 -18.08
N GLN A 139 -3.38 5.90 -18.01
CA GLN A 139 -4.74 5.80 -18.54
C GLN A 139 -5.69 6.80 -17.89
N LEU A 140 -5.61 7.02 -16.57
CA LEU A 140 -6.41 8.00 -15.85
C LEU A 140 -6.04 9.45 -16.20
N LEU A 141 -4.78 9.72 -16.55
CA LEU A 141 -4.36 11.04 -17.03
C LEU A 141 -4.87 11.31 -18.45
N GLU A 142 -4.83 10.30 -19.32
CA GLU A 142 -5.34 10.35 -20.69
C GLU A 142 -6.87 10.47 -20.70
N ASN A 143 -7.56 9.67 -19.87
CA ASN A 143 -9.01 9.55 -19.79
C ASN A 143 -9.47 9.72 -18.34
N PRO A 144 -9.49 10.96 -17.81
CA PRO A 144 -9.89 11.18 -16.42
C PRO A 144 -11.35 10.80 -16.20
N PRO A 145 -11.68 10.14 -15.08
CA PRO A 145 -13.04 9.69 -14.79
C PRO A 145 -14.01 10.87 -14.53
N THR A 146 -13.50 12.01 -14.05
CA THR A 146 -14.27 13.23 -13.83
C THR A 146 -13.45 14.48 -14.20
N PRO A 147 -14.09 15.63 -14.46
CA PRO A 147 -13.38 16.90 -14.66
C PRO A 147 -12.51 17.31 -13.46
N GLU A 148 -12.93 16.95 -12.24
CA GLU A 148 -12.23 17.25 -10.98
C GLU A 148 -11.12 16.24 -10.64
N PHE A 149 -10.80 15.32 -11.56
CA PHE A 149 -9.75 14.34 -11.32
C PHE A 149 -8.40 15.02 -11.03
N PRO A 150 -7.70 14.65 -9.94
CA PRO A 150 -6.48 15.33 -9.50
C PRO A 150 -5.27 14.94 -10.36
N ARG A 151 -5.21 15.49 -11.58
CA ARG A 151 -4.16 15.22 -12.58
C ARG A 151 -2.74 15.46 -12.03
N GLU A 152 -2.53 16.57 -11.33
CA GLU A 152 -1.23 16.91 -10.75
C GLU A 152 -0.74 15.86 -9.76
N ALA A 153 -1.64 15.29 -8.94
CA ALA A 153 -1.29 14.24 -8.00
C ALA A 153 -0.89 12.94 -8.72
N ALA A 154 -1.65 12.56 -9.77
CA ALA A 154 -1.33 11.38 -10.57
C ALA A 154 0.02 11.52 -11.29
N GLN A 155 0.33 12.70 -11.82
CA GLN A 155 1.62 13.02 -12.44
C GLN A 155 2.76 12.93 -11.42
N ALA A 156 2.59 13.55 -10.24
CA ALA A 156 3.58 13.49 -9.17
C ALA A 156 3.84 12.06 -8.65
N LEU A 157 2.84 11.18 -8.69
CA LEU A 157 3.01 9.76 -8.37
C LEU A 157 3.88 9.04 -9.41
N LEU A 158 3.65 9.27 -10.70
CA LEU A 158 4.46 8.68 -11.78
C LEU A 158 5.93 9.11 -11.73
N GLU A 159 6.20 10.34 -11.27
CA GLU A 159 7.57 10.85 -11.11
C GLU A 159 8.29 10.28 -9.88
N LYS A 160 7.57 10.13 -8.76
CA LYS A 160 8.13 9.65 -7.49
C LYS A 160 8.28 8.13 -7.42
N LEU A 161 7.47 7.40 -8.17
CA LEU A 161 7.47 5.94 -8.19
C LEU A 161 8.14 5.49 -9.49
N PRO A 162 9.39 5.02 -9.47
CA PRO A 162 10.00 4.44 -10.67
C PRO A 162 9.31 3.11 -11.02
N GLN A 163 9.13 2.85 -12.32
CA GLN A 163 8.65 1.55 -12.80
C GLN A 163 9.79 0.53 -12.67
N ASN A 164 9.60 -0.49 -11.84
CA ASN A 164 10.63 -1.48 -11.53
C ASN A 164 10.51 -2.79 -12.35
N GLU A 165 9.54 -2.85 -13.26
CA GLU A 165 9.33 -3.97 -14.17
C GLU A 165 9.82 -3.58 -15.57
N ALA A 166 10.72 -4.39 -16.14
CA ALA A 166 11.23 -4.23 -17.50
C ALA A 166 10.21 -4.66 -18.57
#